data_AF-A8NFI1-F1
#
_entry.id   AF-A8NFI1-F1
#
_cell.length_a   1.000
_cell.length_b   1.000
_cell.length_c   1.000
_cell.angle_alpha   90.00
_cell.angle_beta   90.00
_cell.angle_gamma   90.00
#
_symmetry.space_group_name_H-M   'P 1'
#
loop_
_entity.id
_entity.type
_entity.pdbx_description
1 polymer ?
#
loop_
_entity_poly.entity_id
_entity_poly.type
_entity_poly.pdbx_seq_one_letter_code
_entity_poly.pdbx_strand_id
1 'polypeptide(L)'
;MSFMFRFRECQLDLRKYMRECTLPPLVYNEDDVLLPPPGHVSHKNNLSIRPDKNRRLETMYCINDMIFEALESWLEQAVPSEKVRTNEPDPYTGECLAIPTPVPSGYHWNLDKSPEDIRRLLPWLDRLPLITVQRILHLTNPDTLNWGFRVTTRDREPDPGIWSEYVWSPRGLNPSQNPGDASRRTLVAVQPPWILSESDMYEFVMALNFPPLIRPGHAFAQTHATRHRLWGKLWDSCVRHNTRYFVLTSYSHWVFGVFSPGKRWTIAYTSGVLSGTQSNPSIIELLSFWVASGMRLPGGYVAPEMAEPFYNEPLNETPLRQAYQVPEPADSESEWDPAASDAGTSAGVDLDIMTATDGGIGRSVYGLRKKERYPFIEDWIRKAAEFATEGGTIMGRELLQREKPGLPGLPFVVEMTYNPRLVQGSYAVGQWLTPFKDTYE
;
A
#
# COMPACT_ATOMS: atom_id res chain seq x y z
N MET A 1 -43.66 -20.57 -5.52
CA MET A 1 -43.62 -19.59 -6.62
C MET A 1 -42.20 -19.59 -7.16
N SER A 2 -41.99 -20.11 -8.37
CA SER A 2 -40.68 -20.10 -9.04
C SER A 2 -40.50 -18.71 -9.66
N PHE A 3 -39.58 -17.90 -9.13
CA PHE A 3 -39.11 -16.72 -9.84
C PHE A 3 -38.31 -17.21 -11.05
N MET A 4 -38.97 -17.32 -12.22
CA MET A 4 -38.26 -17.40 -13.49
C MET A 4 -37.47 -16.09 -13.64
N PHE A 5 -36.19 -16.11 -13.28
CA PHE A 5 -35.26 -15.09 -13.70
C PHE A 5 -35.25 -15.11 -15.23
N ARG A 6 -35.75 -14.03 -15.86
CA ARG A 6 -35.68 -13.89 -17.31
C ARG A 6 -34.22 -13.61 -17.66
N PHE A 7 -33.48 -14.65 -18.02
CA PHE A 7 -32.17 -14.51 -18.62
C PHE A 7 -32.33 -13.74 -19.94
N ARG A 8 -31.57 -12.65 -20.09
CA ARG A 8 -31.54 -11.90 -21.33
C ARG A 8 -30.18 -12.15 -21.97
N GLU A 9 -30.19 -12.87 -23.09
CA GLU A 9 -29.02 -12.92 -23.96
C GLU A 9 -28.77 -11.50 -24.47
N CYS A 10 -27.54 -11.01 -24.29
CA CYS A 10 -27.14 -9.68 -24.71
C CYS A 10 -25.80 -9.73 -25.45
N GLN A 11 -25.60 -8.74 -26.32
CA GLN A 11 -24.31 -8.46 -26.94
C GLN A 11 -23.71 -7.26 -26.24
N LEU A 12 -22.59 -7.46 -25.56
CA LEU A 12 -21.97 -6.45 -24.72
C LEU A 12 -20.60 -6.08 -25.27
N ASP A 13 -20.36 -4.77 -25.43
CA ASP A 13 -19.02 -4.24 -25.65
C ASP A 13 -18.36 -4.04 -24.28
N LEU A 14 -17.47 -4.97 -23.92
CA LEU A 14 -16.88 -5.02 -22.59
C LEU A 14 -15.89 -3.89 -22.34
N ARG A 15 -15.10 -3.52 -23.36
CA ARG A 15 -14.16 -2.38 -23.26
C ARG A 15 -14.90 -1.08 -23.04
N LYS A 16 -15.95 -0.85 -23.85
CA LYS A 16 -16.81 0.34 -23.68
C LYS A 16 -17.46 0.36 -22.31
N TYR A 17 -18.01 -0.78 -21.87
CA TYR A 17 -18.61 -0.90 -20.55
C TYR A 17 -17.61 -0.54 -19.44
N MET A 18 -16.42 -1.15 -19.43
CA MET A 18 -15.41 -0.90 -18.40
C MET A 18 -15.00 0.57 -18.34
N ARG A 19 -14.79 1.22 -19.49
CA ARG A 19 -14.40 2.64 -19.58
C ARG A 19 -15.48 3.60 -19.11
N GLU A 20 -16.73 3.33 -19.47
CA GLU A 20 -17.87 4.19 -19.11
C GLU A 20 -18.45 3.88 -17.71
N CYS A 21 -17.99 2.81 -17.06
CA CYS A 21 -18.48 2.39 -15.75
C CYS A 21 -17.87 3.22 -14.62
N THR A 22 -18.65 4.15 -14.08
CA THR A 22 -18.31 4.97 -12.92
C THR A 22 -18.99 4.45 -11.67
N LEU A 23 -18.28 4.41 -10.53
CA LEU A 23 -18.90 4.01 -9.27
C LEU A 23 -19.91 5.06 -8.82
N PRO A 24 -21.09 4.65 -8.33
CA PRO A 24 -22.03 5.60 -7.74
C PRO A 24 -21.41 6.22 -6.48
N PRO A 25 -21.48 7.54 -6.29
CA PRO A 25 -20.92 8.18 -5.12
C PRO A 25 -21.72 7.81 -3.87
N LEU A 26 -21.03 7.76 -2.73
CA LEU A 26 -21.69 7.78 -1.42
C LEU A 26 -22.26 9.19 -1.20
N VAL A 27 -23.45 9.28 -0.62
CA VAL A 27 -24.13 10.56 -0.39
C VAL A 27 -24.18 10.81 1.11
N TYR A 28 -23.21 11.61 1.57
CA TYR A 28 -23.20 12.16 2.92
C TYR A 28 -23.76 13.58 2.89
N ASN A 29 -24.44 14.00 3.96
CA ASN A 29 -24.87 15.40 4.08
C ASN A 29 -23.65 16.26 4.45
N GLU A 30 -23.63 17.53 4.04
CA GLU A 30 -22.56 18.47 4.40
C GLU A 30 -22.45 18.66 5.93
N ASP A 31 -23.58 18.53 6.64
CA ASP A 31 -23.66 18.59 8.11
C ASP A 31 -23.37 17.24 8.80
N ASP A 32 -22.94 16.21 8.05
CA ASP A 32 -22.68 14.90 8.62
C ASP A 32 -21.36 14.89 9.39
N VAL A 33 -21.46 14.94 10.73
CA VAL A 33 -20.36 14.91 11.70
C VAL A 33 -19.47 13.66 11.57
N LEU A 34 -19.88 12.67 10.77
CA LEU A 34 -19.11 11.48 10.51
C LEU A 34 -17.85 11.75 9.69
N LEU A 35 -17.92 12.60 8.67
CA LEU A 35 -16.78 12.83 7.78
C LEU A 35 -15.83 13.90 8.34
N PRO A 36 -14.50 13.72 8.22
CA PRO A 36 -13.58 14.82 8.45
C PRO A 36 -13.82 15.91 7.39
N PRO A 37 -13.64 17.20 7.74
CA PRO A 37 -13.77 18.27 6.77
C PRO A 37 -12.77 18.08 5.60
N PRO A 38 -13.08 18.59 4.39
CA PRO A 38 -12.18 18.45 3.25
C PRO A 38 -10.76 18.95 3.54
N GLY A 39 -9.74 18.16 3.21
CA GLY A 39 -8.33 18.47 3.49
C GLY A 39 -7.83 18.04 4.88
N HIS A 40 -8.69 17.44 5.71
CA HIS A 40 -8.31 16.99 7.05
C HIS A 40 -8.12 15.47 7.15
N VAL A 41 -7.14 15.09 7.97
CA VAL A 41 -6.89 13.70 8.39
C VAL A 41 -7.98 13.22 9.35
N SER A 42 -8.33 11.93 9.31
CA SER A 42 -9.25 11.35 10.28
C SER A 42 -8.52 11.00 11.58
N HIS A 43 -9.03 11.51 12.71
CA HIS A 43 -8.53 11.17 14.04
C HIS A 43 -8.97 9.78 14.52
N LYS A 44 -9.87 9.11 13.79
CA LYS A 44 -10.48 7.83 14.20
C LYS A 44 -9.68 6.61 13.72
N ASN A 45 -8.55 6.82 13.03
CA ASN A 45 -7.73 5.76 12.46
C ASN A 45 -6.80 5.10 13.49
N ASN A 46 -7.41 4.43 14.47
CA ASN A 46 -6.73 3.73 15.55
C ASN A 46 -6.51 2.25 15.20
N LEU A 47 -5.79 1.99 14.10
CA LEU A 47 -5.48 0.63 13.66
C LEU A 47 -4.51 -0.08 14.63
N SER A 48 -4.89 -1.29 15.00
CA SER A 48 -4.08 -2.19 15.83
C SER A 48 -3.03 -2.89 14.96
N ILE A 49 -1.80 -2.38 14.94
CA ILE A 49 -0.69 -3.04 14.23
C ILE A 49 -0.03 -4.09 15.12
N ARG A 50 0.39 -5.23 14.53
CA ARG A 50 1.32 -6.14 15.21
C ARG A 50 2.70 -5.48 15.33
N PRO A 51 3.33 -5.47 16.51
CA PRO A 51 4.76 -5.25 16.60
C PRO A 51 5.47 -6.52 16.09
N ASP A 52 5.69 -6.60 14.78
CA ASP A 52 6.41 -7.72 14.17
C ASP A 52 7.89 -7.36 13.95
N LYS A 53 8.77 -8.07 14.66
CA LYS A 53 10.23 -7.94 14.49
C LYS A 53 10.68 -8.36 13.08
N ASN A 54 9.84 -9.13 12.40
CA ASN A 54 10.06 -9.61 11.05
C ASN A 54 9.40 -8.70 10.00
N ARG A 55 8.75 -7.60 10.37
CA ARG A 55 8.32 -6.60 9.37
C ARG A 55 9.56 -5.97 8.77
N ARG A 56 9.70 -6.12 7.46
CA ARG A 56 10.85 -5.61 6.69
C ARG A 56 10.47 -4.57 5.65
N LEU A 57 9.22 -4.09 5.65
CA LEU A 57 8.88 -2.93 4.82
C LEU A 57 9.81 -1.79 5.19
N GLU A 58 10.52 -1.26 4.20
CA GLU A 58 11.58 -0.27 4.35
C GLU A 58 11.25 0.96 3.51
N THR A 59 10.95 0.75 2.23
CA THR A 59 10.77 1.83 1.26
C THR A 59 9.48 1.68 0.47
N MET A 60 8.83 2.80 0.18
CA MET A 60 7.62 2.84 -0.62
C MET A 60 7.78 3.86 -1.75
N TYR A 61 7.34 3.49 -2.95
CA TYR A 61 7.45 4.30 -4.17
C TYR A 61 6.08 4.53 -4.79
N CYS A 62 5.84 5.74 -5.32
CA CYS A 62 4.68 6.03 -6.15
C CYS A 62 5.06 5.85 -7.64
N ILE A 63 4.25 5.11 -8.41
CA ILE A 63 4.58 4.66 -9.78
C ILE A 63 3.45 4.90 -10.79
N ASN A 64 2.80 6.07 -10.74
CA ASN A 64 1.60 6.39 -11.54
C ASN A 64 1.72 6.05 -13.03
N ASP A 65 2.73 6.59 -13.71
CA ASP A 65 2.76 6.56 -15.18
C ASP A 65 2.93 5.14 -15.73
N MET A 66 3.77 4.32 -15.07
CA MET A 66 4.02 2.93 -15.47
C MET A 66 2.77 2.04 -15.35
N ILE A 67 1.90 2.32 -14.38
CA ILE A 67 0.66 1.56 -14.20
C ILE A 67 -0.29 1.81 -15.36
N PHE A 68 -0.42 3.06 -15.80
CA PHE A 68 -1.36 3.44 -16.85
C PHE A 68 -0.93 2.92 -18.23
N GLU A 69 0.35 2.97 -18.55
CA GLU A 69 0.87 2.38 -19.80
C GLU A 69 0.63 0.86 -19.86
N ALA A 70 0.90 0.16 -18.76
CA ALA A 70 0.67 -1.28 -18.67
C ALA A 70 -0.83 -1.63 -18.75
N LEU A 71 -1.70 -0.80 -18.18
CA LEU A 71 -3.14 -0.96 -18.26
C LEU A 71 -3.65 -0.90 -19.70
N GLU A 72 -3.25 0.11 -20.48
CA GLU A 72 -3.70 0.24 -21.87
C GLU A 72 -3.30 -0.97 -22.70
N SER A 73 -2.03 -1.39 -22.59
CA SER A 73 -1.54 -2.59 -23.28
C SER A 73 -2.31 -3.85 -22.86
N TRP A 74 -2.69 -3.98 -21.59
CA TRP A 74 -3.47 -5.11 -21.12
C TRP A 74 -4.91 -5.08 -21.64
N LEU A 75 -5.57 -3.92 -21.64
CA LEU A 75 -6.93 -3.76 -22.17
C LEU A 75 -7.01 -4.16 -23.65
N GLU A 76 -5.99 -3.81 -24.44
CA GLU A 76 -5.91 -4.18 -25.85
C GLU A 76 -5.74 -5.69 -26.08
N GLN A 77 -4.99 -6.36 -25.22
CA GLN A 77 -4.64 -7.78 -25.36
C GLN A 77 -5.67 -8.72 -24.73
N ALA A 78 -6.14 -8.40 -23.52
CA ALA A 78 -6.92 -9.31 -22.68
C ALA A 78 -8.43 -9.10 -22.80
N VAL A 79 -8.89 -7.87 -23.10
CA VAL A 79 -10.33 -7.59 -23.20
C VAL A 79 -10.74 -7.67 -24.67
N PRO A 80 -11.75 -8.47 -25.05
CA PRO A 80 -12.21 -8.56 -26.44
C PRO A 80 -12.61 -7.20 -27.02
N SER A 81 -12.18 -6.91 -28.25
CA SER A 81 -12.63 -5.73 -29.01
C SER A 81 -14.02 -5.90 -29.61
N GLU A 82 -14.41 -7.15 -29.87
CA GLU A 82 -15.74 -7.50 -30.37
C GLU A 82 -16.74 -7.68 -29.23
N LYS A 83 -18.02 -7.53 -29.55
CA LYS A 83 -19.09 -7.72 -28.57
C LYS A 83 -19.14 -9.17 -28.10
N VAL A 84 -19.09 -9.36 -26.79
CA VAL A 84 -19.23 -10.68 -26.16
C VAL A 84 -20.72 -11.02 -26.06
N ARG A 85 -21.08 -12.23 -26.47
CA ARG A 85 -22.42 -12.78 -26.24
C ARG A 85 -22.45 -13.42 -24.86
N THR A 86 -23.35 -12.95 -24.01
CA THR A 86 -23.45 -13.45 -22.64
C THR A 86 -24.89 -13.36 -22.12
N ASN A 87 -25.16 -14.09 -21.05
CA ASN A 87 -26.39 -13.97 -20.27
C ASN A 87 -26.12 -13.08 -19.06
N GLU A 88 -27.02 -12.13 -18.82
CA GLU A 88 -26.97 -11.26 -17.64
C GLU A 88 -28.29 -11.39 -16.85
N PRO A 89 -28.25 -11.84 -15.58
CA PRO A 89 -27.08 -12.38 -14.86
C PRO A 89 -26.62 -13.74 -15.40
N ASP A 90 -25.41 -14.16 -15.02
CA ASP A 90 -24.90 -15.50 -15.27
C ASP A 90 -25.83 -16.57 -14.67
N PRO A 91 -26.26 -17.57 -15.47
CA PRO A 91 -27.27 -18.52 -15.02
C PRO A 91 -26.76 -19.52 -13.98
N TYR A 92 -25.45 -19.71 -13.84
CA TYR A 92 -24.87 -20.70 -12.94
C TYR A 92 -24.36 -20.07 -11.64
N THR A 93 -23.73 -18.90 -11.75
CA THR A 93 -23.08 -18.22 -10.64
C THR A 93 -23.91 -17.08 -10.07
N GLY A 94 -24.89 -16.58 -10.82
CA GLY A 94 -25.67 -15.38 -10.46
C GLY A 94 -24.88 -14.07 -10.58
N GLU A 95 -23.64 -14.13 -11.06
CA GLU A 95 -22.79 -12.96 -11.27
C GLU A 95 -23.35 -12.07 -12.36
N CYS A 96 -23.15 -10.77 -12.23
CA CYS A 96 -23.59 -9.83 -13.24
C CYS A 96 -22.69 -8.59 -13.27
N LEU A 97 -22.81 -7.87 -14.37
CA LEU A 97 -22.33 -6.50 -14.46
C LEU A 97 -23.30 -5.60 -13.70
N ALA A 98 -23.03 -5.43 -12.40
CA ALA A 98 -23.99 -4.87 -11.47
C ALA A 98 -24.18 -3.35 -11.61
N ILE A 99 -23.22 -2.66 -12.22
CA ILE A 99 -23.29 -1.22 -12.44
C ILE A 99 -23.83 -0.98 -13.86
N PRO A 100 -25.04 -0.43 -14.04
CA PRO A 100 -25.57 -0.14 -15.37
C PRO A 100 -24.82 1.01 -16.04
N THR A 101 -24.58 0.87 -17.35
CA THR A 101 -23.86 1.87 -18.14
C THR A 101 -24.61 2.12 -19.46
N PRO A 102 -25.21 3.31 -19.67
CA PRO A 102 -25.32 4.42 -18.73
C PRO A 102 -26.28 4.11 -17.57
N VAL A 103 -26.10 4.79 -16.44
CA VAL A 103 -27.01 4.68 -15.27
C VAL A 103 -28.34 5.37 -15.62
N PRO A 104 -29.48 4.65 -15.61
CA PRO A 104 -30.78 5.26 -15.87
C PRO A 104 -31.13 6.34 -14.84
N SER A 105 -31.85 7.39 -15.28
CA SER A 105 -32.39 8.38 -14.34
C SER A 105 -33.32 7.71 -13.34
N GLY A 106 -33.13 7.99 -12.05
CA GLY A 106 -33.89 7.35 -10.98
C GLY A 106 -33.50 5.90 -10.67
N TYR A 107 -32.34 5.42 -11.13
CA TYR A 107 -31.85 4.09 -10.76
C TYR A 107 -31.65 3.98 -9.24
N HIS A 108 -32.22 2.94 -8.64
CA HIS A 108 -32.13 2.66 -7.21
C HIS A 108 -31.15 1.51 -6.96
N TRP A 109 -30.02 1.81 -6.33
CA TRP A 109 -29.00 0.82 -5.98
C TRP A 109 -29.47 -0.20 -4.93
N ASN A 110 -30.58 0.06 -4.23
CA ASN A 110 -31.06 -0.72 -3.09
C ASN A 110 -29.98 -0.90 -2.00
N LEU A 111 -29.16 0.13 -1.82
CA LEU A 111 -28.09 0.24 -0.83
C LEU A 111 -28.29 1.51 0.00
N ASP A 112 -27.78 1.51 1.22
CA ASP A 112 -27.82 2.67 2.11
C ASP A 112 -26.94 3.79 1.56
N LYS A 113 -27.50 4.96 1.26
CA LYS A 113 -26.80 6.07 0.59
C LYS A 113 -25.70 6.69 1.46
N SER A 114 -25.92 6.71 2.78
CA SER A 114 -24.97 7.22 3.77
C SER A 114 -24.67 6.10 4.76
N PRO A 115 -23.77 5.15 4.41
CA PRO A 115 -23.41 4.11 5.35
C PRO A 115 -22.70 4.73 6.55
N GLU A 116 -23.22 4.48 7.75
CA GLU A 116 -22.68 4.99 9.03
C GLU A 116 -21.71 4.00 9.70
N ASP A 117 -21.71 2.73 9.25
CA ASP A 117 -20.80 1.71 9.74
C ASP A 117 -20.20 0.88 8.58
N ILE A 118 -19.07 0.22 8.85
CA ILE A 118 -18.37 -0.56 7.83
C ILE A 118 -19.24 -1.67 7.26
N ARG A 119 -20.14 -2.28 8.05
CA ARG A 119 -21.00 -3.39 7.60
C ARG A 119 -22.02 -2.92 6.58
N ARG A 120 -22.47 -1.66 6.66
CA ARG A 120 -23.33 -1.02 5.65
C ARG A 120 -22.56 -0.57 4.42
N LEU A 121 -21.28 -0.24 4.56
CA LEU A 121 -20.40 0.08 3.44
C LEU A 121 -20.01 -1.17 2.63
N LEU A 122 -19.77 -2.31 3.26
CA LEU A 122 -19.30 -3.52 2.58
C LEU A 122 -20.18 -3.97 1.39
N PRO A 123 -21.53 -3.95 1.46
CA PRO A 123 -22.39 -4.20 0.32
C PRO A 123 -22.15 -3.30 -0.90
N TRP A 124 -21.70 -2.05 -0.72
CA TRP A 124 -21.34 -1.17 -1.84
C TRP A 124 -20.13 -1.68 -2.60
N LEU A 125 -19.17 -2.30 -1.94
CA LEU A 125 -18.02 -2.91 -2.61
C LEU A 125 -18.38 -4.26 -3.22
N ASP A 126 -18.98 -5.14 -2.43
CA ASP A 126 -19.30 -6.51 -2.83
C ASP A 126 -20.25 -6.56 -4.03
N ARG A 127 -21.34 -5.79 -3.96
CA ARG A 127 -22.43 -5.84 -4.95
C ARG A 127 -22.26 -4.89 -6.13
N LEU A 128 -21.24 -4.05 -6.14
CA LEU A 128 -20.96 -3.13 -7.24
C LEU A 128 -19.60 -3.45 -7.90
N PRO A 129 -18.45 -2.85 -7.51
CA PRO A 129 -17.21 -3.07 -8.23
C PRO A 129 -16.71 -4.52 -8.16
N LEU A 130 -16.81 -5.21 -7.02
CA LEU A 130 -16.19 -6.53 -6.87
C LEU A 130 -16.92 -7.60 -7.70
N ILE A 131 -18.24 -7.67 -7.64
CA ILE A 131 -19.01 -8.61 -8.48
C ILE A 131 -18.89 -8.28 -9.97
N THR A 132 -18.81 -6.98 -10.32
CA THR A 132 -18.63 -6.52 -11.71
C THR A 132 -17.27 -6.94 -12.25
N VAL A 133 -16.18 -6.70 -11.50
CA VAL A 133 -14.82 -7.11 -11.88
C VAL A 133 -14.70 -8.63 -11.94
N GLN A 134 -15.29 -9.36 -11.00
CA GLN A 134 -15.35 -10.81 -11.04
C GLN A 134 -16.00 -11.30 -12.34
N ARG A 135 -17.14 -10.72 -12.73
CA ARG A 135 -17.83 -11.05 -13.97
C ARG A 135 -16.97 -10.72 -15.20
N ILE A 136 -16.32 -9.55 -15.23
CA ILE A 136 -15.40 -9.16 -16.31
C ILE A 136 -14.27 -10.18 -16.46
N LEU A 137 -13.63 -10.57 -15.36
CA LEU A 137 -12.53 -11.54 -15.39
C LEU A 137 -12.99 -12.91 -15.86
N HIS A 138 -14.18 -13.36 -15.45
CA HIS A 138 -14.76 -14.62 -15.90
C HIS A 138 -15.12 -14.62 -17.40
N LEU A 139 -15.54 -13.47 -17.93
CA LEU A 139 -15.84 -13.30 -19.36
C LEU A 139 -14.57 -13.20 -20.22
N THR A 140 -13.52 -12.56 -19.70
CA THR A 140 -12.26 -12.34 -20.43
C THR A 140 -11.29 -13.52 -20.31
N ASN A 141 -11.31 -14.23 -19.18
CA ASN A 141 -10.44 -15.36 -18.92
C ASN A 141 -11.17 -16.50 -18.19
N PRO A 142 -11.61 -17.55 -18.93
CA PRO A 142 -12.34 -18.69 -18.36
C PRO A 142 -11.58 -19.46 -17.27
N ASP A 143 -10.25 -19.40 -17.23
CA ASP A 143 -9.44 -20.03 -16.18
C ASP A 143 -9.71 -19.45 -14.79
N THR A 144 -10.35 -18.29 -14.73
CA THR A 144 -10.69 -17.60 -13.48
C THR A 144 -12.07 -17.99 -12.94
N LEU A 145 -12.87 -18.80 -13.64
CA LEU A 145 -14.26 -19.14 -13.24
C LEU A 145 -14.38 -19.76 -11.84
N ASN A 146 -13.33 -20.45 -11.38
CA ASN A 146 -13.28 -21.00 -10.03
C ASN A 146 -12.67 -20.02 -9.02
N TRP A 147 -12.51 -18.72 -9.31
CA TRP A 147 -12.01 -17.70 -8.40
C TRP A 147 -13.11 -16.71 -8.03
N GLY A 148 -12.93 -16.00 -6.93
CA GLY A 148 -13.89 -14.97 -6.53
C GLY A 148 -13.41 -14.14 -5.37
N PHE A 149 -14.03 -12.98 -5.19
CA PHE A 149 -13.83 -12.18 -4.00
C PHE A 149 -14.56 -12.81 -2.81
N ARG A 150 -13.88 -12.84 -1.66
CA ARG A 150 -14.45 -13.34 -0.41
C ARG A 150 -14.08 -12.39 0.71
N VAL A 151 -15.09 -11.97 1.47
CA VAL A 151 -14.85 -11.28 2.75
C VAL A 151 -14.12 -12.24 3.66
N THR A 152 -12.97 -11.84 4.18
CA THR A 152 -12.28 -12.61 5.22
C THR A 152 -12.87 -12.25 6.57
N THR A 153 -13.99 -12.89 6.91
CA THR A 153 -14.53 -12.86 8.27
C THR A 153 -13.65 -13.73 9.15
N ARG A 154 -12.80 -13.10 9.97
CA ARG A 154 -12.15 -13.80 11.07
C ARG A 154 -12.66 -13.25 12.38
N ASP A 155 -13.03 -14.15 13.29
CA ASP A 155 -13.39 -13.89 14.69
C ASP A 155 -12.26 -13.25 15.53
N ARG A 156 -11.17 -12.80 14.89
CA ARG A 156 -9.96 -12.26 15.53
C ARG A 156 -9.37 -11.04 14.82
N GLU A 157 -10.08 -10.46 13.85
CA GLU A 157 -9.75 -9.13 13.35
C GLU A 157 -9.87 -8.15 14.54
N PRO A 158 -8.79 -7.44 14.95
CA PRO A 158 -8.83 -6.52 16.09
C PRO A 158 -9.74 -5.32 15.87
N ASP A 159 -9.84 -4.90 14.61
CA ASP A 159 -10.37 -3.60 14.24
C ASP A 159 -11.63 -3.77 13.37
N PRO A 160 -12.59 -4.66 13.72
CA PRO A 160 -13.66 -5.07 12.81
C PRO A 160 -14.65 -3.94 12.49
N GLY A 161 -14.63 -2.84 13.25
CA GLY A 161 -15.42 -1.65 13.01
C GLY A 161 -14.81 -0.67 12.00
N ILE A 162 -13.51 -0.78 11.72
CA ILE A 162 -12.75 0.21 10.93
C ILE A 162 -11.88 -0.40 9.84
N TRP A 163 -11.76 -1.74 9.79
CA TRP A 163 -10.95 -2.46 8.82
C TRP A 163 -11.69 -3.73 8.35
N SER A 164 -11.72 -3.93 7.04
CA SER A 164 -12.22 -5.16 6.42
C SER A 164 -11.38 -5.52 5.20
N GLU A 165 -11.45 -6.77 4.79
CA GLU A 165 -10.61 -7.35 3.75
C GLU A 165 -11.47 -8.24 2.84
N TYR A 166 -11.36 -8.02 1.53
CA TYR A 166 -11.75 -9.00 0.52
C TYR A 166 -10.50 -9.62 -0.07
N VAL A 167 -10.54 -10.92 -0.33
CA VAL A 167 -9.45 -11.62 -1.00
C VAL A 167 -9.97 -12.30 -2.26
N TRP A 168 -9.38 -11.96 -3.40
CA TRP A 168 -9.54 -12.73 -4.63
C TRP A 168 -8.81 -14.07 -4.48
N SER A 169 -9.55 -15.17 -4.46
CA SER A 169 -9.01 -16.51 -4.19
C SER A 169 -9.84 -17.63 -4.83
N PRO A 170 -9.30 -18.86 -4.95
CA PRO A 170 -10.07 -19.99 -5.48
C PRO A 170 -11.31 -20.30 -4.63
N ARG A 171 -12.40 -20.66 -5.31
CA ARG A 171 -13.66 -21.13 -4.76
C ARG A 171 -13.52 -22.59 -4.37
N GLY A 172 -13.41 -22.84 -3.07
CA GLY A 172 -13.40 -24.19 -2.51
C GLY A 172 -13.29 -24.17 -0.99
N LEU A 173 -13.68 -25.25 -0.33
CA LEU A 173 -13.54 -25.43 1.12
C LEU A 173 -12.10 -25.73 1.54
N ASN A 174 -11.28 -26.19 0.60
CA ASN A 174 -9.87 -26.45 0.84
C ASN A 174 -9.07 -25.26 0.28
N PRO A 175 -8.44 -24.42 1.14
CA PRO A 175 -7.44 -23.49 0.66
C PRO A 175 -6.43 -24.30 -0.16
N SER A 176 -6.34 -23.97 -1.45
CA SER A 176 -5.55 -24.64 -2.48
C SER A 176 -4.34 -25.40 -1.92
N GLN A 177 -4.34 -26.74 -2.05
CA GLN A 177 -3.14 -27.55 -1.77
C GLN A 177 -1.98 -27.21 -2.72
N ASN A 178 -2.27 -26.48 -3.81
CA ASN A 178 -1.27 -25.96 -4.72
C ASN A 178 -0.63 -24.68 -4.15
N PRO A 179 0.65 -24.72 -3.75
CA PRO A 179 1.35 -23.52 -3.25
C PRO A 179 1.41 -22.38 -4.27
N GLY A 180 1.27 -22.68 -5.57
CA GLY A 180 1.20 -21.68 -6.64
C GLY A 180 -0.02 -20.76 -6.57
N ASP A 181 -1.16 -21.27 -6.09
CA ASP A 181 -2.42 -20.50 -6.05
C ASP A 181 -2.40 -19.42 -4.96
N ALA A 182 -1.64 -19.63 -3.88
CA ALA A 182 -1.48 -18.61 -2.85
C ALA A 182 -0.84 -17.33 -3.42
N SER A 183 0.12 -17.49 -4.35
CA SER A 183 0.83 -16.37 -4.99
C SER A 183 0.03 -15.62 -6.06
N ARG A 184 -1.19 -16.08 -6.37
CA ARG A 184 -2.09 -15.54 -7.40
C ARG A 184 -3.27 -14.75 -6.85
N ARG A 185 -3.24 -14.46 -5.55
CA ARG A 185 -4.30 -13.73 -4.84
C ARG A 185 -4.10 -12.22 -4.99
N THR A 186 -5.17 -11.48 -4.72
CA THR A 186 -5.17 -10.02 -4.59
C THR A 186 -5.98 -9.65 -3.36
N LEU A 187 -5.46 -8.73 -2.54
CA LEU A 187 -6.16 -8.18 -1.37
C LEU A 187 -6.90 -6.90 -1.77
N VAL A 188 -8.12 -6.72 -1.31
CA VAL A 188 -8.81 -5.42 -1.28
C VAL A 188 -9.05 -5.08 0.18
N ALA A 189 -8.24 -4.19 0.72
CA ALA A 189 -8.34 -3.66 2.06
C ALA A 189 -9.28 -2.44 2.07
N VAL A 190 -10.17 -2.42 3.05
CA VAL A 190 -11.27 -1.46 3.13
C VAL A 190 -11.22 -0.75 4.48
N GLN A 191 -11.14 0.57 4.45
CA GLN A 191 -11.43 1.42 5.61
C GLN A 191 -12.53 2.42 5.23
N PRO A 192 -13.53 2.65 6.07
CA PRO A 192 -14.58 3.61 5.73
C PRO A 192 -14.07 5.04 5.54
N PRO A 193 -14.76 5.89 4.75
CA PRO A 193 -14.31 7.26 4.47
C PRO A 193 -14.25 8.18 5.70
N TRP A 194 -15.02 7.88 6.76
CA TRP A 194 -14.91 8.57 8.05
C TRP A 194 -13.69 8.15 8.90
N ILE A 195 -13.02 7.05 8.53
CA ILE A 195 -11.78 6.56 9.15
C ILE A 195 -10.56 6.85 8.28
N LEU A 196 -10.71 6.75 6.96
CA LEU A 196 -9.64 6.93 5.99
C LEU A 196 -10.05 8.03 5.03
N SER A 197 -9.69 9.27 5.39
CA SER A 197 -9.95 10.45 4.57
C SER A 197 -9.09 10.47 3.31
N GLU A 198 -9.40 11.37 2.39
CA GLU A 198 -8.55 11.61 1.22
C GLU A 198 -7.14 12.05 1.63
N SER A 199 -7.03 12.93 2.64
CA SER A 199 -5.76 13.41 3.17
C SER A 199 -4.95 12.30 3.83
N ASP A 200 -5.61 11.39 4.57
CA ASP A 200 -4.97 10.19 5.11
C ASP A 200 -4.39 9.30 3.99
N MET A 201 -5.11 9.15 2.87
CA MET A 201 -4.61 8.41 1.71
C MET A 201 -3.42 9.09 1.04
N TYR A 202 -3.42 10.42 0.92
CA TYR A 202 -2.24 11.13 0.41
C TYR A 202 -1.04 10.95 1.33
N GLU A 203 -1.21 11.06 2.65
CA GLU A 203 -0.13 10.79 3.60
C GLU A 203 0.39 9.35 3.53
N PHE A 204 -0.52 8.40 3.30
CA PHE A 204 -0.17 7.00 3.09
C PHE A 204 0.69 6.82 1.84
N VAL A 205 0.31 7.38 0.70
CA VAL A 205 1.07 7.28 -0.57
C VAL A 205 2.38 8.06 -0.52
N MET A 206 2.42 9.21 0.17
CA MET A 206 3.61 10.05 0.30
C MET A 206 4.61 9.53 1.35
N ALA A 207 4.25 8.54 2.15
CA ALA A 207 5.18 7.91 3.07
C ALA A 207 6.26 7.17 2.26
N LEU A 208 7.50 7.66 2.28
CA LEU A 208 8.62 7.06 1.53
C LEU A 208 9.33 5.95 2.30
N ASN A 209 9.32 6.04 3.64
CA ASN A 209 10.04 5.11 4.50
C ASN A 209 9.14 4.61 5.62
N PHE A 210 9.30 3.33 5.96
CA PHE A 210 8.65 2.75 7.12
C PHE A 210 9.64 2.74 8.30
N PRO A 211 9.30 3.35 9.46
CA PRO A 211 10.23 3.42 10.58
C PRO A 211 10.58 2.01 11.09
N PRO A 212 11.88 1.72 11.34
CA PRO A 212 12.30 0.41 11.80
C PRO A 212 11.65 0.10 13.16
N LEU A 213 10.97 -1.04 13.24
CA LEU A 213 10.15 -1.39 14.40
C LEU A 213 10.99 -1.59 15.67
N ILE A 214 12.28 -1.93 15.54
CA ILE A 214 13.24 -2.06 16.63
C ILE A 214 14.65 -1.71 16.13
N ARG A 215 15.27 -0.66 16.68
CA ARG A 215 16.75 -0.56 16.68
C ARG A 215 17.28 -1.32 17.90
N PRO A 216 18.32 -2.17 17.77
CA PRO A 216 18.95 -2.79 18.92
C PRO A 216 19.41 -1.71 19.93
N GLY A 217 18.80 -1.67 21.11
CA GLY A 217 19.17 -0.74 22.19
C GLY A 217 18.14 0.33 22.58
N HIS A 218 17.00 0.44 21.90
CA HIS A 218 15.88 1.29 22.34
C HIS A 218 14.72 0.43 22.86
N ALA A 219 14.38 0.63 24.13
CA ALA A 219 13.43 -0.21 24.88
C ALA A 219 11.94 0.12 24.62
N PHE A 220 11.63 1.03 23.70
CA PHE A 220 10.25 1.44 23.42
C PHE A 220 10.00 1.49 21.92
N ALA A 221 8.88 0.92 21.49
CA ALA A 221 8.30 1.17 20.18
C ALA A 221 7.94 2.65 20.13
N GLN A 222 8.50 3.40 19.18
CA GLN A 222 8.01 4.75 18.90
C GLN A 222 6.52 4.65 18.58
N THR A 223 5.71 5.56 19.10
CA THR A 223 4.31 5.71 18.69
C THR A 223 4.30 5.86 17.17
N HIS A 224 3.72 4.88 16.48
CA HIS A 224 3.64 4.94 15.03
C HIS A 224 2.59 5.99 14.66
N ALA A 225 3.00 6.99 13.88
CA ALA A 225 2.09 7.90 13.19
C ALA A 225 1.04 7.11 12.39
N THR A 226 -0.16 7.67 12.25
CA THR A 226 -1.34 7.05 11.62
C THR A 226 -1.03 6.43 10.25
N ARG A 227 -0.31 7.15 9.37
CA ARG A 227 0.13 6.64 8.07
C ARG A 227 0.97 5.34 8.14
N HIS A 228 1.80 5.20 9.16
CA HIS A 228 2.60 3.98 9.38
C HIS A 228 1.73 2.85 9.95
N ARG A 229 0.66 3.18 10.69
CA ARG A 229 -0.30 2.16 11.15
C ARG A 229 -1.02 1.49 9.99
N LEU A 230 -1.45 2.29 9.04
CA LEU A 230 -2.08 1.82 7.81
C LEU A 230 -1.15 0.93 6.98
N TRP A 231 0.09 1.38 6.73
CA TRP A 231 1.11 0.56 6.05
C TRP A 231 1.39 -0.76 6.77
N GLY A 232 1.56 -0.72 8.10
CA GLY A 232 1.80 -1.91 8.91
C GLY A 232 0.65 -2.90 8.85
N LYS A 233 -0.59 -2.41 8.95
CA LYS A 233 -1.81 -3.21 8.86
C LYS A 233 -1.94 -3.88 7.50
N LEU A 234 -1.78 -3.10 6.42
CA LEU A 234 -1.85 -3.58 5.05
C LEU A 234 -0.79 -4.63 4.76
N TRP A 235 0.44 -4.41 5.20
CA TRP A 235 1.54 -5.37 5.10
C TRP A 235 1.21 -6.66 5.85
N ASP A 236 0.75 -6.57 7.10
CA ASP A 236 0.36 -7.73 7.91
C ASP A 236 -0.74 -8.54 7.21
N SER A 237 -1.68 -7.87 6.53
CA SER A 237 -2.76 -8.51 5.79
C SER A 237 -2.29 -9.19 4.50
N CYS A 238 -1.41 -8.53 3.76
CA CYS A 238 -0.85 -9.08 2.53
C CYS A 238 0.02 -10.32 2.81
N VAL A 239 0.88 -10.27 3.82
CA VAL A 239 1.69 -11.41 4.27
C VAL A 239 0.81 -12.56 4.74
N ARG A 240 -0.23 -12.25 5.54
CA ARG A 240 -1.19 -13.26 6.05
C ARG A 240 -1.91 -14.01 4.94
N HIS A 241 -2.27 -13.33 3.87
CA HIS A 241 -2.96 -13.93 2.72
C HIS A 241 -2.01 -14.45 1.63
N ASN A 242 -0.70 -14.24 1.82
CA ASN A 242 0.38 -14.54 0.87
C ASN A 242 0.16 -13.86 -0.50
N THR A 243 -0.35 -12.63 -0.50
CA THR A 243 -0.67 -11.84 -1.70
C THR A 243 0.15 -10.58 -1.77
N ARG A 244 0.87 -10.37 -2.88
CA ARG A 244 1.67 -9.16 -3.07
C ARG A 244 0.87 -7.98 -3.57
N TYR A 245 -0.17 -8.26 -4.33
CA TYR A 245 -1.04 -7.25 -4.90
C TYR A 245 -2.10 -6.90 -3.88
N PHE A 246 -2.29 -5.60 -3.72
CA PHE A 246 -3.29 -5.04 -2.85
C PHE A 246 -3.98 -3.84 -3.50
N VAL A 247 -5.18 -3.58 -3.00
CA VAL A 247 -5.94 -2.37 -3.25
C VAL A 247 -6.38 -1.86 -1.90
N LEU A 248 -6.12 -0.59 -1.62
CA LEU A 248 -6.64 0.10 -0.43
C LEU A 248 -7.75 1.03 -0.88
N THR A 249 -8.90 0.99 -0.22
CA THR A 249 -10.03 1.82 -0.61
C THR A 249 -10.87 2.29 0.57
N SER A 250 -11.39 3.50 0.45
CA SER A 250 -12.49 4.04 1.23
C SER A 250 -13.79 4.13 0.45
N TYR A 251 -13.87 3.37 -0.65
CA TYR A 251 -14.86 3.43 -1.72
C TYR A 251 -14.84 4.74 -2.52
N SER A 252 -14.74 5.89 -1.86
CA SER A 252 -14.61 7.20 -2.51
C SER A 252 -13.22 7.42 -3.10
N HIS A 253 -12.19 6.83 -2.51
CA HIS A 253 -10.81 6.91 -2.97
C HIS A 253 -10.17 5.52 -3.03
N TRP A 254 -9.22 5.36 -3.94
CA TRP A 254 -8.58 4.09 -4.27
C TRP A 254 -7.08 4.26 -4.43
N VAL A 255 -6.32 3.32 -3.89
CA VAL A 255 -4.87 3.19 -4.10
C VAL A 255 -4.59 1.75 -4.48
N PHE A 256 -3.93 1.58 -5.62
CA PHE A 256 -3.49 0.26 -6.11
C PHE A 256 -2.02 0.09 -5.77
N GLY A 257 -1.64 -1.06 -5.25
CA GLY A 257 -0.23 -1.28 -4.93
C GLY A 257 0.19 -2.73 -4.92
N VAL A 258 1.50 -2.90 -4.90
CA VAL A 258 2.15 -4.20 -4.95
C VAL A 258 3.45 -4.19 -4.16
N PHE A 259 3.69 -5.27 -3.42
CA PHE A 259 4.96 -5.50 -2.72
C PHE A 259 5.99 -6.18 -3.62
N SER A 260 7.26 -5.95 -3.33
CA SER A 260 8.39 -6.51 -4.06
C SER A 260 8.29 -8.03 -4.24
N PRO A 261 8.76 -8.56 -5.37
CA PRO A 261 8.67 -9.98 -5.65
C PRO A 261 9.68 -10.84 -4.87
N GLY A 262 10.56 -10.22 -4.08
CA GLY A 262 11.49 -10.94 -3.22
C GLY A 262 10.78 -11.62 -2.04
N LYS A 263 11.55 -12.36 -1.25
CA LYS A 263 10.99 -13.11 -0.11
C LYS A 263 10.57 -12.19 1.01
N ARG A 264 11.01 -10.92 1.03
CA ARG A 264 10.99 -10.09 2.24
C ARG A 264 10.02 -8.93 2.25
N TRP A 265 9.33 -8.64 1.15
CA TRP A 265 8.30 -7.60 1.14
C TRP A 265 8.85 -6.26 1.65
N THR A 266 10.07 -5.94 1.24
CA THR A 266 10.84 -4.78 1.74
C THR A 266 10.46 -3.49 1.04
N ILE A 267 9.98 -3.61 -0.19
CA ILE A 267 9.60 -2.47 -1.02
C ILE A 267 8.14 -2.59 -1.38
N ALA A 268 7.41 -1.48 -1.33
CA ALA A 268 6.07 -1.37 -1.88
C ALA A 268 6.05 -0.34 -3.01
N TYR A 269 5.19 -0.59 -3.99
CA TYR A 269 4.88 0.36 -5.05
C TYR A 269 3.39 0.66 -5.00
N THR A 270 3.01 1.91 -5.13
CA THR A 270 1.61 2.34 -5.15
C THR A 270 1.33 3.25 -6.34
N SER A 271 0.08 3.28 -6.76
CA SER A 271 -0.47 4.43 -7.47
C SER A 271 -0.58 5.64 -6.52
N GLY A 272 -0.92 6.78 -7.09
CA GLY A 272 -1.50 7.92 -6.42
C GLY A 272 -2.90 7.58 -5.93
N VAL A 273 -3.49 8.55 -5.24
CA VAL A 273 -4.88 8.49 -4.81
C VAL A 273 -5.77 8.74 -6.01
N LEU A 274 -6.67 7.80 -6.28
CA LEU A 274 -7.61 7.86 -7.41
C LEU A 274 -9.02 8.03 -6.89
N SER A 275 -9.80 8.87 -7.57
CA SER A 275 -11.21 9.08 -7.20
C SER A 275 -12.08 7.92 -7.66
N GLY A 276 -13.04 7.52 -6.81
CA GLY A 276 -14.04 6.49 -7.12
C GLY A 276 -14.91 6.82 -8.34
N THR A 277 -15.04 8.11 -8.67
CA THR A 277 -15.83 8.61 -9.81
C THR A 277 -14.98 8.90 -11.05
N GLN A 278 -13.67 8.67 -11.00
CA GLN A 278 -12.77 8.84 -12.14
C GLN A 278 -13.17 7.88 -13.29
N SER A 279 -13.07 8.37 -14.52
CA SER A 279 -13.47 7.66 -15.75
C SER A 279 -12.33 7.40 -16.72
N ASN A 280 -11.11 7.88 -16.45
CA ASN A 280 -9.96 7.65 -17.31
C ASN A 280 -8.65 7.50 -16.51
N PRO A 281 -8.15 6.27 -16.33
CA PRO A 281 -8.92 5.02 -16.43
C PRO A 281 -10.00 4.94 -15.34
N SER A 282 -11.06 4.15 -15.58
CA SER A 282 -12.07 3.90 -14.56
C SER A 282 -11.55 2.98 -13.45
N ILE A 283 -12.18 3.03 -12.27
CA ILE A 283 -11.86 2.09 -11.18
C ILE A 283 -12.11 0.63 -11.60
N ILE A 284 -13.09 0.37 -12.47
CA ILE A 284 -13.37 -0.97 -12.97
C ILE A 284 -12.27 -1.48 -13.91
N GLU A 285 -11.72 -0.61 -14.76
CA GLU A 285 -10.55 -0.92 -15.60
C GLU A 285 -9.34 -1.27 -14.71
N LEU A 286 -9.01 -0.39 -13.76
CA LEU A 286 -7.88 -0.55 -12.87
C LEU A 286 -8.01 -1.80 -11.99
N LEU A 287 -9.17 -2.03 -11.38
CA LEU A 287 -9.38 -3.16 -10.50
C LEU A 287 -9.34 -4.49 -11.26
N SER A 288 -9.90 -4.55 -12.48
CA SER A 288 -9.79 -5.74 -13.34
C SER A 288 -8.34 -6.01 -13.70
N PHE A 289 -7.60 -4.98 -14.12
CA PHE A 289 -6.18 -5.07 -14.44
C PHE A 289 -5.33 -5.50 -13.24
N TRP A 290 -5.59 -4.95 -12.05
CA TRP A 290 -4.80 -5.25 -10.86
C TRP A 290 -5.01 -6.68 -10.37
N VAL A 291 -6.25 -7.18 -10.46
CA VAL A 291 -6.55 -8.59 -10.15
C VAL A 291 -5.92 -9.52 -11.18
N ALA A 292 -6.02 -9.20 -12.48
CA ALA A 292 -5.35 -9.94 -13.55
C ALA A 292 -3.83 -9.99 -13.34
N SER A 293 -3.23 -8.88 -12.90
CA SER A 293 -1.81 -8.77 -12.55
C SER A 293 -1.45 -9.67 -11.37
N GLY A 294 -2.27 -9.65 -10.31
CA GLY A 294 -2.11 -10.55 -9.16
C GLY A 294 -2.19 -12.03 -9.53
N MET A 295 -3.09 -12.38 -10.45
CA MET A 295 -3.21 -13.73 -11.01
C MET A 295 -2.07 -14.12 -11.97
N ARG A 296 -1.19 -13.18 -12.33
CA ARG A 296 -0.13 -13.33 -13.34
C ARG A 296 -0.68 -13.71 -14.72
N LEU A 297 -1.79 -13.09 -15.10
CA LEU A 297 -2.32 -13.22 -16.45
C LEU A 297 -1.41 -12.49 -17.46
N PRO A 298 -1.41 -12.92 -18.74
CA PRO A 298 -0.63 -12.24 -19.78
C PRO A 298 -0.93 -10.74 -19.84
N GLY A 299 0.12 -9.93 -19.99
CA GLY A 299 0.02 -8.46 -20.03
C GLY A 299 -0.18 -7.78 -18.68
N GLY A 300 -0.31 -8.53 -17.58
CA GLY A 300 -0.42 -7.95 -16.24
C GLY A 300 0.84 -7.23 -15.78
N TYR A 301 0.69 -6.28 -14.85
CA TYR A 301 1.79 -5.55 -14.23
C TYR A 301 2.70 -6.50 -13.44
N VAL A 302 4.01 -6.41 -13.64
CA VAL A 302 5.02 -7.12 -12.86
C VAL A 302 5.86 -6.10 -12.12
N ALA A 303 5.88 -6.19 -10.78
CA ALA A 303 6.70 -5.30 -9.97
C ALA A 303 8.20 -5.46 -10.33
N PRO A 304 8.96 -4.35 -10.47
CA PRO A 304 10.38 -4.42 -10.78
C PRO A 304 11.15 -5.27 -9.76
N GLU A 305 12.04 -6.13 -10.26
CA GLU A 305 12.99 -6.85 -9.42
C GLU A 305 14.09 -5.88 -8.98
N MET A 306 14.05 -5.48 -7.71
CA MET A 306 15.13 -4.74 -7.08
C MET A 306 15.95 -5.65 -6.18
N ALA A 307 17.25 -5.38 -6.08
CA ALA A 307 18.14 -6.07 -5.17
C ALA A 307 17.69 -5.78 -3.72
N GLU A 308 17.07 -6.77 -3.07
CA GLU A 308 16.72 -6.64 -1.66
C GLU A 308 17.99 -6.79 -0.80
N PRO A 309 18.14 -5.98 0.26
CA PRO A 309 19.26 -6.16 1.19
C PRO A 309 19.32 -7.60 1.72
N PHE A 310 20.51 -8.19 1.63
CA PHE A 310 20.78 -9.54 2.09
C PHE A 310 20.80 -9.61 3.63
N TYR A 311 19.62 -9.71 4.25
CA TYR A 311 19.51 -10.27 5.59
C TYR A 311 19.74 -11.79 5.52
N ASN A 312 20.31 -12.42 6.55
CA ASN A 312 20.53 -13.88 6.57
C ASN A 312 19.42 -14.65 7.31
N GLU A 313 18.42 -13.96 7.84
CA GLU A 313 17.36 -14.58 8.63
C GLU A 313 16.13 -14.93 7.76
N PRO A 314 15.64 -16.18 7.83
CA PRO A 314 14.37 -16.54 7.20
C PRO A 314 13.21 -15.81 7.87
N LEU A 315 12.22 -15.37 7.08
CA LEU A 315 10.92 -15.00 7.64
C LEU A 315 10.29 -16.28 8.16
N ASN A 316 10.38 -16.52 9.48
CA ASN A 316 9.60 -17.58 10.09
C ASN A 316 8.11 -17.26 9.90
N GLU A 317 7.32 -18.25 9.48
CA GLU A 317 5.87 -18.12 9.33
C GLU A 317 5.29 -17.45 10.56
N THR A 318 4.61 -16.33 10.34
CA THR A 318 4.15 -15.50 11.45
C THR A 318 3.04 -16.26 12.19
N PRO A 319 3.20 -16.59 13.48
CA PRO A 319 2.20 -17.37 14.20
C PRO A 319 0.86 -16.63 14.24
N LEU A 320 -0.23 -17.40 14.23
CA LEU A 320 -1.61 -16.91 14.30
C LEU A 320 -1.84 -16.05 15.56
N ARG A 321 -2.61 -14.98 15.36
CA ARG A 321 -2.95 -13.93 16.35
C ARG A 321 -3.57 -14.49 17.63
N GLN A 322 -3.10 -14.01 18.78
CA GLN A 322 -3.84 -14.06 20.04
C GLN A 322 -4.17 -12.62 20.47
N ALA A 323 -5.43 -12.34 20.79
CA ALA A 323 -5.95 -10.98 20.94
C ALA A 323 -5.21 -10.13 21.99
N TYR A 324 -4.70 -10.76 23.04
CA TYR A 324 -3.99 -10.08 24.13
C TYR A 324 -2.57 -9.62 23.77
N GLN A 325 -2.03 -9.98 22.60
CA GLN A 325 -0.65 -9.67 22.21
C GLN A 325 -0.50 -8.33 21.47
N VAL A 326 -1.59 -7.60 21.29
CA VAL A 326 -1.60 -6.36 20.51
C VAL A 326 -1.90 -5.21 21.47
N PRO A 327 -0.92 -4.33 21.73
CA PRO A 327 -1.14 -3.16 22.57
C PRO A 327 -2.26 -2.31 21.98
N GLU A 328 -3.09 -1.72 22.85
CA GLU A 328 -4.00 -0.67 22.40
C GLU A 328 -3.17 0.48 21.80
N PRO A 329 -3.56 0.98 20.63
CA PRO A 329 -2.87 2.11 20.03
C PRO A 329 -3.00 3.35 20.93
N ALA A 330 -1.94 4.15 21.01
CA ALA A 330 -2.06 5.49 21.59
C ALA A 330 -3.04 6.34 20.76
N ASP A 331 -3.79 7.22 21.43
CA ASP A 331 -4.73 8.14 20.80
C ASP A 331 -4.04 8.98 19.70
N SER A 332 -4.78 9.30 18.63
CA SER A 332 -4.27 10.09 17.51
C SER A 332 -3.87 11.50 17.98
N GLU A 333 -2.71 11.99 17.53
CA GLU A 333 -2.13 13.28 17.93
C GLU A 333 -2.82 14.50 17.28
N SER A 334 -3.83 14.28 16.43
CA SER A 334 -4.56 15.34 15.72
C SER A 334 -5.79 15.79 16.51
N GLU A 335 -5.67 16.90 17.24
CA GLU A 335 -6.78 17.57 17.92
C GLU A 335 -7.51 18.48 16.92
N TRP A 336 -8.59 17.96 16.30
CA TRP A 336 -9.54 18.79 15.55
C TRP A 336 -10.75 19.03 16.43
N ASP A 337 -10.89 20.26 16.93
CA ASP A 337 -12.11 20.68 17.62
C ASP A 337 -13.21 20.86 16.55
N PRO A 338 -14.32 20.08 16.58
CA PRO A 338 -15.42 20.23 15.62
C PRO A 338 -16.07 21.63 15.67
N ALA A 339 -15.75 22.47 16.66
CA ALA A 339 -16.16 23.87 16.74
C ALA A 339 -15.19 24.88 16.11
N ALA A 340 -13.97 24.47 15.73
CA ALA A 340 -12.96 25.35 15.15
C ALA A 340 -13.06 25.38 13.62
N SER A 341 -13.34 26.55 13.04
CA SER A 341 -13.52 26.72 11.60
C SER A 341 -12.22 26.89 10.80
N ASP A 342 -11.06 26.77 11.44
CA ASP A 342 -9.78 27.07 10.79
C ASP A 342 -9.12 25.81 10.24
N ALA A 343 -9.35 25.57 8.95
CA ALA A 343 -8.69 24.54 8.15
C ALA A 343 -7.16 24.65 8.12
N GLY A 344 -6.61 25.82 8.47
CA GLY A 344 -5.18 26.13 8.31
C GLY A 344 -4.25 25.66 9.44
N THR A 345 -4.78 25.33 10.62
CA THR A 345 -3.91 25.22 11.83
C THR A 345 -3.59 23.77 12.22
N SER A 346 -4.38 22.80 11.77
CA SER A 346 -4.32 21.43 12.30
C SER A 346 -3.62 20.44 11.36
N ALA A 347 -3.21 20.92 10.19
CA ALA A 347 -2.22 20.28 9.33
C ALA A 347 -0.87 21.00 9.45
N GLY A 348 -0.56 21.51 10.66
CA GLY A 348 0.79 21.96 10.99
C GLY A 348 1.74 20.78 10.79
N VAL A 349 2.34 20.71 9.60
CA VAL A 349 3.58 19.99 9.40
C VAL A 349 4.49 20.48 10.50
N ASP A 350 4.90 19.58 11.39
CA ASP A 350 5.92 19.86 12.38
C ASP A 350 7.22 20.16 11.61
N LEU A 351 7.34 21.43 11.22
CA LEU A 351 8.47 22.04 10.54
C LEU A 351 9.46 22.57 11.60
N ASP A 352 9.35 22.11 12.84
CA ASP A 352 10.23 22.46 13.96
C ASP A 352 11.55 21.65 13.96
N ILE A 353 12.03 21.34 12.75
CA ILE A 353 13.44 21.12 12.47
C ILE A 353 13.80 21.89 11.20
N MET A 354 13.84 23.23 11.26
CA MET A 354 14.81 24.10 10.55
C MET A 354 14.41 25.58 10.59
N THR A 355 14.42 26.20 11.77
CA THR A 355 14.58 27.66 11.88
C THR A 355 15.40 28.00 13.12
N ALA A 356 16.71 27.78 13.03
CA ALA A 356 17.68 28.50 13.84
C ALA A 356 18.67 29.18 12.89
N THR A 357 18.44 30.45 12.65
CA THR A 357 19.44 31.38 12.12
C THR A 357 20.58 31.54 13.12
N ASP A 358 21.79 31.58 12.56
CA ASP A 358 23.06 32.06 13.12
C ASP A 358 23.54 31.52 14.46
N GLY A 359 24.45 30.55 14.36
CA GLY A 359 25.37 30.18 15.42
C GLY A 359 26.00 28.82 15.17
N GLY A 360 27.21 28.82 14.62
CA GLY A 360 27.94 27.61 14.25
C GLY A 360 28.01 26.56 15.36
N ILE A 361 27.37 25.42 15.14
CA ILE A 361 27.60 24.20 15.91
C ILE A 361 27.63 23.03 14.93
N GLY A 362 28.84 22.54 14.66
CA GLY A 362 29.05 21.32 13.90
C GLY A 362 28.38 20.13 14.59
N ARG A 363 27.50 19.44 13.85
CA ARG A 363 26.92 18.16 14.26
C ARG A 363 28.02 17.09 14.30
N SER A 364 28.72 16.98 15.42
CA SER A 364 29.54 15.81 15.72
C SER A 364 28.66 14.71 16.32
N VAL A 365 28.37 13.68 15.52
CA VAL A 365 27.76 12.43 16.01
C VAL A 365 28.87 11.57 16.63
N TYR A 366 29.50 12.07 17.68
CA TYR A 366 30.30 11.28 18.60
C TYR A 366 30.16 11.89 19.99
N GLY A 367 29.28 11.31 20.79
CA GLY A 367 28.97 11.83 22.13
C GLY A 367 30.22 11.90 23.02
N LEU A 368 30.40 13.03 23.70
CA LEU A 368 31.52 13.33 24.62
C LEU A 368 31.82 12.23 25.66
N ARG A 369 30.87 11.34 25.96
CA ARG A 369 31.03 10.21 26.90
C ARG A 369 31.74 8.97 26.30
N LYS A 370 32.10 8.97 25.02
CA LYS A 370 32.81 7.86 24.35
C LYS A 370 34.24 8.22 23.90
N LYS A 371 34.70 9.43 24.25
CA LYS A 371 36.08 9.85 24.04
C LYS A 371 37.02 8.84 24.71
N GLU A 372 38.10 8.44 24.04
CA GLU A 372 39.12 7.47 24.46
C GLU A 372 38.78 5.98 24.32
N ARG A 373 37.53 5.61 23.99
CA ARG A 373 37.13 4.19 23.93
C ARG A 373 37.42 3.51 22.59
N TYR A 374 37.63 4.28 21.53
CA TYR A 374 37.86 3.79 20.16
C TYR A 374 38.91 4.65 19.43
N PRO A 375 40.21 4.47 19.74
CA PRO A 375 41.28 5.34 19.25
C PRO A 375 41.41 5.36 17.72
N PHE A 376 40.94 4.32 17.01
CA PHE A 376 40.95 4.27 15.54
C PHE A 376 39.86 5.16 14.90
N ILE A 377 38.72 5.37 15.57
CA ILE A 377 37.68 6.29 15.08
C ILE A 377 38.12 7.73 15.33
N GLU A 378 38.76 8.00 16.45
CA GLU A 378 39.32 9.32 16.75
C GLU A 378 40.49 9.68 15.82
N ASP A 379 41.36 8.72 15.50
CA ASP A 379 42.41 8.90 14.50
C ASP A 379 41.83 9.15 13.10
N TRP A 380 40.75 8.45 12.73
CA TRP A 380 40.05 8.68 11.46
C TRP A 380 39.38 10.06 11.40
N ILE A 381 38.68 10.49 12.46
CA ILE A 381 38.04 11.81 12.55
C ILE A 381 39.11 12.91 12.50
N ARG A 382 40.23 12.73 13.23
CA ARG A 382 41.36 13.67 13.22
C ARG A 382 41.98 13.80 11.83
N LYS A 383 42.27 12.66 11.18
CA LYS A 383 42.81 12.65 9.81
C LYS A 383 41.83 13.29 8.82
N ALA A 384 40.53 13.00 8.93
CA ALA A 384 39.52 13.62 8.08
C ALA A 384 39.43 15.15 8.30
N ALA A 385 39.60 15.64 9.53
CA ALA A 385 39.59 17.07 9.86
C ALA A 385 40.87 17.80 9.39
N GLU A 386 42.05 17.18 9.57
CA GLU A 386 43.34 17.70 9.09
C GLU A 386 43.36 17.81 7.55
N PHE A 387 42.76 16.84 6.85
CA PHE A 387 42.64 16.86 5.38
C PHE A 387 41.58 17.86 4.86
N ALA A 388 40.53 18.15 5.63
CA ALA A 388 39.53 19.15 5.25
C ALA A 388 40.06 20.59 5.30
N THR A 389 41.05 20.86 6.15
CA THR A 389 41.73 22.17 6.23
C THR A 389 42.70 22.44 5.08
N GLU A 390 43.12 21.42 4.33
CA GLU A 390 44.09 21.56 3.23
C GLU A 390 43.44 21.66 1.84
N GLY A 391 42.11 21.75 1.74
CA GLY A 391 41.42 22.02 0.47
C GLY A 391 41.44 20.88 -0.56
N GLY A 392 41.70 19.63 -0.13
CA GLY A 392 41.78 18.47 -1.01
C GLY A 392 40.41 17.88 -1.39
N THR A 393 40.15 17.72 -2.69
CA THR A 393 39.01 16.95 -3.21
C THR A 393 39.20 15.46 -2.93
N ILE A 394 38.16 14.78 -2.42
CA ILE A 394 38.18 13.35 -2.09
C ILE A 394 38.40 12.51 -3.38
N MET A 395 39.62 12.03 -3.59
CA MET A 395 39.92 10.97 -4.56
C MET A 395 39.83 9.62 -3.85
N GLY A 396 38.70 8.93 -4.04
CA GLY A 396 38.59 7.51 -3.74
C GLY A 396 39.55 6.72 -4.64
N ARG A 397 40.63 6.17 -4.07
CA ARG A 397 41.56 5.34 -4.86
C ARG A 397 42.04 4.03 -4.24
N GLU A 398 41.53 3.59 -3.10
CA GLU A 398 41.92 2.27 -2.54
C GLU A 398 40.81 1.22 -2.42
N LEU A 399 39.59 1.51 -2.87
CA LEU A 399 38.52 0.49 -2.97
C LEU A 399 38.11 0.14 -4.41
N LEU A 400 38.81 0.68 -5.41
CA LEU A 400 38.54 0.45 -6.83
C LEU A 400 39.60 -0.44 -7.48
N GLN A 401 39.68 -1.69 -7.03
CA GLN A 401 40.16 -2.79 -7.87
C GLN A 401 39.23 -3.99 -7.73
N ARG A 402 38.03 -3.85 -8.29
CA ARG A 402 37.34 -4.91 -9.05
C ARG A 402 36.14 -4.28 -9.76
N GLU A 403 36.33 -4.08 -11.05
CA GLU A 403 35.37 -3.94 -12.16
C GLU A 403 34.14 -3.03 -11.99
N LYS A 404 34.15 -1.93 -12.75
CA LYS A 404 33.00 -1.10 -13.14
C LYS A 404 32.02 -1.90 -14.03
N PRO A 405 30.71 -1.55 -14.06
CA PRO A 405 30.19 -0.38 -14.78
C PRO A 405 29.44 0.54 -13.80
N GLY A 406 29.46 1.87 -13.84
CA GLY A 406 29.66 2.78 -14.95
C GLY A 406 28.69 3.95 -14.71
N LEU A 407 28.93 4.78 -13.69
CA LEU A 407 28.26 6.08 -13.45
C LEU A 407 29.12 6.86 -12.43
N PRO A 408 29.72 8.03 -12.78
CA PRO A 408 30.46 8.84 -11.84
C PRO A 408 29.53 9.85 -11.14
N GLY A 409 29.62 9.96 -9.81
CA GLY A 409 29.22 11.19 -9.09
C GLY A 409 28.00 11.15 -8.15
N LEU A 410 27.53 9.99 -7.68
CA LEU A 410 26.48 9.96 -6.64
C LEU A 410 27.09 9.90 -5.22
N PRO A 411 26.70 10.78 -4.28
CA PRO A 411 27.06 10.61 -2.89
C PRO A 411 26.34 9.38 -2.32
N PHE A 412 27.06 8.56 -1.56
CA PHE A 412 26.50 7.41 -0.84
C PHE A 412 26.83 7.53 0.65
N VAL A 413 25.94 7.01 1.49
CA VAL A 413 26.17 6.89 2.94
C VAL A 413 26.43 5.42 3.23
N VAL A 414 27.57 5.14 3.87
CA VAL A 414 27.93 3.80 4.34
C VAL A 414 27.59 3.71 5.82
N GLU A 415 26.70 2.79 6.19
CA GLU A 415 26.48 2.44 7.59
C GLU A 415 27.28 1.18 7.92
N MET A 416 28.15 1.26 8.93
CA MET A 416 28.91 0.13 9.44
C MET A 416 28.33 -0.32 10.77
N THR A 417 27.77 -1.54 10.82
CA THR A 417 27.25 -2.11 12.06
C THR A 417 28.24 -3.14 12.62
N TYR A 418 28.71 -2.90 13.83
CA TYR A 418 29.61 -3.83 14.54
C TYR A 418 28.79 -4.92 15.25
N ASN A 419 29.01 -6.19 14.88
CA ASN A 419 28.39 -7.32 15.54
C ASN A 419 29.42 -8.13 16.36
N PRO A 420 29.43 -8.01 17.69
CA PRO A 420 30.41 -8.68 18.54
C PRO A 420 30.25 -10.21 18.61
N ARG A 421 29.18 -10.77 18.03
CA ARG A 421 28.91 -12.23 18.03
C ARG A 421 29.47 -12.94 16.80
N LEU A 422 29.96 -12.21 15.79
CA LEU A 422 30.65 -12.81 14.65
C LEU A 422 32.11 -13.07 15.02
N VAL A 423 32.59 -14.27 14.70
CA VAL A 423 33.98 -14.68 14.94
C VAL A 423 34.89 -13.77 14.11
N GLN A 424 35.83 -13.11 14.78
CA GLN A 424 36.75 -12.10 14.24
C GLN A 424 36.07 -10.84 13.69
N GLY A 425 35.63 -9.95 14.59
CA GLY A 425 35.66 -8.49 14.38
C GLY A 425 35.09 -7.96 13.06
N SER A 426 34.11 -8.64 12.48
CA SER A 426 33.64 -8.37 11.13
C SER A 426 32.59 -7.27 11.16
N TYR A 427 32.72 -6.30 10.25
CA TYR A 427 31.74 -5.25 10.06
C TYR A 427 30.75 -5.69 8.97
N ALA A 428 29.45 -5.54 9.23
CA ALA A 428 28.47 -5.54 8.15
C ALA A 428 28.49 -4.14 7.52
N VAL A 429 28.76 -4.07 6.23
CA VAL A 429 28.74 -2.83 5.44
C VAL A 429 27.43 -2.80 4.66
N GLY A 430 26.51 -1.92 5.05
CA GLY A 430 25.31 -1.63 4.26
C GLY A 430 25.57 -0.44 3.33
N GLN A 431 25.20 -0.57 2.07
CA GLN A 431 25.19 0.54 1.11
C GLN A 431 23.76 1.07 0.96
N TRP A 432 23.58 2.37 1.16
CA TRP A 432 22.32 3.05 0.86
C TRP A 432 22.51 3.94 -0.37
N LEU A 433 21.60 3.86 -1.34
CA LEU A 433 21.44 4.85 -2.39
C LEU A 433 20.42 5.88 -1.89
N THR A 434 20.82 7.14 -1.77
CA THR A 434 19.87 8.24 -1.55
C THR A 434 19.14 8.55 -2.85
N PRO A 435 17.79 8.52 -2.90
CA PRO A 435 17.06 9.10 -4.02
C PRO A 435 17.09 10.63 -3.89
N PHE A 436 17.58 11.33 -4.92
CA PHE A 436 17.41 12.77 -5.03
C PHE A 436 15.99 13.10 -5.53
N LYS A 437 15.50 14.22 -5.02
CA LYS A 437 14.26 14.90 -5.42
C LYS A 437 14.63 15.78 -6.62
N ASP A 438 14.11 15.49 -7.81
CA ASP A 438 14.12 16.46 -8.90
C ASP A 438 13.02 17.49 -8.60
N THR A 439 13.44 18.66 -8.13
CA THR A 439 12.61 19.88 -8.19
C THR A 439 12.73 20.44 -9.60
N TYR A 440 11.68 20.29 -10.40
CA TYR A 440 11.44 21.19 -11.53
C TYR A 440 10.55 22.34 -11.07
N GLU A 441 10.96 23.55 -11.46
CA GLU A 441 10.22 24.81 -11.38
C GLU A 441 8.89 24.78 -12.13
#